data_AF-A0A0J6GU75-F1
#
_entry.id   AF-A0A0J6GU75-F1
#
_cell.length_a   1.000
_cell.length_b   1.000
_cell.length_c   1.000
_cell.angle_alpha   90.00
_cell.angle_beta   90.00
_cell.angle_gamma   90.00
#
_symmetry.space_group_name_H-M   'P 1'
#
loop_
_entity.id
_entity.type
_entity.pdbx_description
1 polymer ?
#
loop_
_entity_poly.entity_id
_entity_poly.type
_entity_poly.pdbx_seq_one_letter_code
_entity_poly.pdbx_strand_id
1 'polypeptide(L)'
;MFHIITALIAVYVSWRFVWPLSLSKTSKGLLGALLLLAAEHHLLTRTFFGSMASPEIPGPVLMVLGWAFGTLVLLALLLLIRDVLGILLFGVSRQAGRALLVQARLGITLGVLSAGLSALGVWQAVRVPQVKTVEIVLPRLPAAFDGFRLVQLTDLHASRLLQAPWMQAVVTRANALRPDLVVITGDLTDGSPQARADDIRPLQALKARYGVFAIPGNHEYYIDYLNWLPAFDRLGLHMLLNQHALITHQGRELVLAGITDKAALPFELPLPDVAAALEGAPEGAPVILLSHRPVGAVANASLGVDLQLSGHTHGGQILGPHLLAQWANEGFVSGLYEVAGMRLYVSNGSGLWNGFPIRLGRPSEITEIVLRAPAS
;
A
#
# COMPACT_ATOMS: atom_id res chain seq x y z
N MET A 1 -0.43 20.54 -9.40
CA MET A 1 -0.33 20.76 -7.94
C MET A 1 0.80 19.94 -7.30
N PHE A 2 0.85 18.61 -7.51
CA PHE A 2 1.89 17.74 -6.93
C PHE A 2 3.34 18.25 -7.16
N HIS A 3 3.73 18.52 -8.41
CA HIS A 3 5.07 19.04 -8.79
C HIS A 3 5.43 20.40 -8.17
N ILE A 4 4.42 21.22 -7.84
CA ILE A 4 4.67 22.50 -7.17
C ILE A 4 5.08 22.24 -5.71
N ILE A 5 4.41 21.30 -5.05
CA ILE A 5 4.71 20.94 -3.65
C ILE A 5 6.11 20.32 -3.54
N THR A 6 6.47 19.40 -4.44
CA THR A 6 7.80 18.78 -4.45
C THR A 6 8.91 19.78 -4.75
N ALA A 7 8.68 20.72 -5.68
CA ALA A 7 9.62 21.81 -5.94
C ALA A 7 9.80 22.72 -4.71
N LEU A 8 8.73 23.06 -4.00
CA LEU A 8 8.80 23.84 -2.76
C LEU A 8 9.60 23.11 -1.66
N ILE A 9 9.45 21.79 -1.55
CA ILE A 9 10.27 20.96 -0.66
C ILE A 9 11.75 21.05 -1.05
N ALA A 10 12.09 20.92 -2.33
CA ALA A 10 13.47 21.06 -2.81
C ALA A 10 14.06 22.45 -2.53
N VAL A 11 13.27 23.52 -2.72
CA VAL A 11 13.68 24.89 -2.40
C VAL A 11 13.93 25.05 -0.90
N TYR A 12 13.02 24.53 -0.06
CA TYR A 12 13.16 24.57 1.40
C TYR A 12 14.44 23.84 1.86
N VAL A 13 14.67 22.63 1.37
CA VAL A 13 15.90 21.86 1.70
C VAL A 13 17.14 22.57 1.16
N SER A 14 17.10 23.13 -0.05
CA SER A 14 18.22 23.91 -0.59
C SER A 14 18.57 25.10 0.30
N TRP A 15 17.56 25.82 0.81
CA TRP A 15 17.76 26.93 1.72
C TRP A 15 18.26 26.50 3.11
N ARG A 16 17.68 25.46 3.71
CA ARG A 16 17.94 25.09 5.11
C ARG A 16 19.09 24.10 5.30
N PHE A 17 19.47 23.37 4.25
CA PHE A 17 20.53 22.37 4.27
C PHE A 17 21.71 22.74 3.37
N VAL A 18 21.50 23.09 2.09
CA VAL A 18 22.61 23.34 1.15
C VAL A 18 23.26 24.71 1.36
N TRP A 19 22.46 25.76 1.52
CA TRP A 19 22.97 27.13 1.66
C TRP A 19 23.94 27.32 2.83
N PRO A 20 23.72 26.74 4.02
CA PRO A 20 24.64 26.86 5.16
C PRO A 20 25.96 26.08 5.02
N LEU A 21 26.11 25.19 4.03
CA LEU A 21 27.34 24.42 3.85
C LEU A 21 28.51 25.30 3.41
N SER A 22 29.72 24.96 3.86
CA SER A 22 30.98 25.60 3.45
C SER A 22 31.45 25.08 2.08
N LEU A 23 30.60 25.23 1.06
CA LEU A 23 30.85 24.79 -0.32
C LEU A 23 30.94 25.99 -1.27
N SER A 24 31.59 25.80 -2.42
CA SER A 24 31.62 26.80 -3.50
C SER A 24 30.21 27.10 -4.03
N LYS A 25 29.99 28.28 -4.62
CA LYS A 25 28.70 28.63 -5.25
C LYS A 25 28.29 27.61 -6.32
N THR A 26 29.25 27.13 -7.11
CA THR A 26 29.04 26.10 -8.13
C THR A 26 28.56 24.79 -7.50
N SER A 27 29.24 24.32 -6.45
CA SER A 27 28.85 23.09 -5.75
C SER A 27 27.45 23.21 -5.12
N LYS A 28 27.09 24.36 -4.56
CA LYS A 28 25.74 24.62 -4.04
C LYS A 28 24.70 24.61 -5.15
N GLY A 29 25.00 25.23 -6.30
CA GLY A 29 24.13 25.22 -7.47
C GLY A 29 23.89 23.80 -8.00
N LEU A 30 24.95 22.99 -8.10
CA LEU A 30 24.85 21.59 -8.51
C LEU A 30 24.03 20.76 -7.53
N LEU A 31 24.25 20.89 -6.22
CA LEU A 31 23.45 20.20 -5.20
C LEU A 31 21.98 20.61 -5.26
N GLY A 32 21.69 21.91 -5.40
CA GLY A 32 20.32 22.41 -5.56
C GLY A 32 19.62 21.83 -6.80
N ALA A 33 20.34 21.75 -7.93
CA ALA A 33 19.82 21.13 -9.15
C ALA A 33 19.54 19.63 -8.96
N LEU A 34 20.43 18.89 -8.28
CA LEU A 34 20.21 17.48 -7.94
C LEU A 34 18.98 17.27 -7.03
N LEU A 35 18.80 18.12 -6.02
CA LEU A 35 17.61 18.06 -5.16
C LEU A 35 16.33 18.35 -5.94
N LEU A 36 16.35 19.30 -6.87
CA LEU A 36 15.21 19.58 -7.74
C LEU A 36 14.91 18.41 -8.67
N LEU A 37 15.93 17.78 -9.26
CA LEU A 37 15.75 16.58 -10.08
C LEU A 37 15.17 15.42 -9.27
N ALA A 38 15.61 15.23 -8.02
CA ALA A 38 15.05 14.22 -7.13
C ALA A 38 13.58 14.52 -6.78
N ALA A 39 13.25 15.78 -6.46
CA ALA A 39 11.87 16.23 -6.22
C ALA A 39 10.96 16.00 -7.44
N GLU A 40 11.45 16.35 -8.62
CA GLU A 40 10.67 16.33 -9.86
C GLU A 40 10.81 15.03 -10.65
N HIS A 41 11.39 13.97 -10.07
CA HIS A 41 11.59 12.71 -10.78
C HIS A 41 10.25 12.13 -11.30
N HIS A 42 9.15 12.30 -10.55
CA HIS A 42 7.81 11.92 -10.99
C HIS A 42 7.30 12.70 -12.22
N LEU A 43 7.68 13.98 -12.34
CA LEU A 43 7.39 14.77 -13.53
C LEU A 43 8.16 14.24 -14.72
N LEU A 44 9.43 13.88 -14.52
CA LEU A 44 10.27 13.34 -15.58
C LEU A 44 9.78 11.95 -16.01
N THR A 45 9.52 11.04 -15.07
CA THR A 45 9.08 9.67 -15.39
C THR A 45 7.74 9.65 -16.11
N ARG A 46 6.75 10.41 -15.65
CA ARG A 46 5.43 10.47 -16.31
C ARG A 46 5.46 11.14 -17.70
N THR A 47 6.50 11.94 -17.99
CA THR A 47 6.59 12.68 -19.27
C THR A 47 7.33 11.85 -20.32
N PHE A 48 8.34 11.08 -19.92
CA PHE A 48 9.25 10.42 -20.85
C PHE A 48 9.27 8.90 -20.74
N PHE A 49 8.81 8.32 -19.63
CA PHE A 49 9.05 6.93 -19.29
C PHE A 49 7.80 6.23 -18.72
N GLY A 50 6.64 6.44 -19.33
CA GLY A 50 5.38 5.83 -18.89
C GLY A 50 4.50 6.79 -18.11
N SER A 51 3.81 6.31 -17.08
CA SER A 51 2.90 7.12 -16.26
C SER A 51 3.41 7.25 -14.83
N MET A 52 2.77 8.10 -14.03
CA MET A 52 3.05 8.16 -12.60
C MET A 52 2.72 6.81 -11.93
N ALA A 53 1.63 6.17 -12.33
CA ALA A 53 1.19 4.88 -11.79
C ALA A 53 2.06 3.71 -12.26
N SER A 54 2.62 3.78 -13.48
CA SER A 54 3.46 2.74 -14.07
C SER A 54 4.67 3.37 -14.77
N PRO A 55 5.74 3.72 -14.02
CA PRO A 55 6.99 4.17 -14.61
C PRO A 55 7.76 2.97 -15.20
N GLU A 56 8.09 3.08 -16.49
CA GLU A 56 8.72 2.06 -17.33
C GLU A 56 10.24 2.28 -17.45
N ILE A 57 10.91 2.42 -16.31
CA ILE A 57 12.38 2.48 -16.22
C ILE A 57 12.93 1.27 -15.43
N PRO A 58 14.22 0.93 -15.54
CA PRO A 58 14.78 -0.21 -14.82
C PRO A 58 14.61 -0.12 -13.29
N GLY A 59 14.26 -1.23 -12.64
CA GLY A 59 14.04 -1.32 -11.19
C GLY A 59 15.16 -0.71 -10.33
N PRO A 60 16.45 -0.96 -10.59
CA PRO A 60 17.54 -0.32 -9.85
C PRO A 60 17.52 1.22 -9.94
N VAL A 61 17.10 1.78 -11.07
CA VAL A 61 16.95 3.23 -11.24
C VAL A 61 15.79 3.75 -10.39
N LEU A 62 14.65 3.04 -10.38
CA LEU A 62 13.52 3.36 -9.49
C LEU A 62 13.93 3.34 -8.02
N MET A 63 14.76 2.38 -7.60
CA MET A 63 15.27 2.33 -6.23
C MET A 63 16.15 3.54 -5.89
N VAL A 64 17.02 3.97 -6.79
CA VAL A 64 17.87 5.16 -6.59
C VAL A 64 17.02 6.43 -6.56
N LEU A 65 16.05 6.58 -7.46
CA LEU A 65 15.14 7.73 -7.47
C LEU A 65 14.27 7.76 -6.20
N GLY A 66 13.71 6.62 -5.81
CA GLY A 66 12.94 6.49 -4.58
C GLY A 66 13.77 6.78 -3.33
N TRP A 67 15.04 6.35 -3.30
CA TRP A 67 15.98 6.70 -2.24
C TRP A 67 16.28 8.20 -2.21
N ALA A 68 16.55 8.83 -3.36
CA ALA A 68 16.83 10.25 -3.42
C ALA A 68 15.62 11.09 -3.00
N PHE A 69 14.43 10.73 -3.48
CA PHE A 69 13.18 11.41 -3.14
C PHE A 69 12.79 11.19 -1.68
N GLY A 70 12.88 9.96 -1.17
CA GLY A 70 12.64 9.65 0.24
C GLY A 70 13.62 10.38 1.17
N THR A 71 14.90 10.47 0.79
CA THR A 71 15.90 11.27 1.50
C THR A 71 15.49 12.73 1.56
N LEU A 72 15.05 13.30 0.44
CA LEU A 72 14.59 14.69 0.37
C LEU A 72 13.39 14.94 1.29
N VAL A 73 12.36 14.08 1.23
CA VAL A 73 11.15 14.21 2.05
C VAL A 73 11.47 14.07 3.54
N LEU A 74 12.23 13.04 3.94
CA LEU A 74 12.63 12.84 5.34
C LEU A 74 13.50 13.99 5.86
N LEU A 75 14.42 14.47 5.04
CA LEU A 75 15.27 15.61 5.41
C LEU A 75 14.43 16.87 5.58
N ALA A 76 13.47 17.13 4.70
CA ALA A 76 12.56 18.27 4.85
C ALA A 76 11.75 18.20 6.14
N LEU A 77 11.23 17.01 6.50
CA LEU A 77 10.49 16.82 7.75
C LEU A 77 11.38 17.04 8.99
N LEU A 78 12.58 16.47 9.00
CA LEU A 78 13.51 16.64 10.13
C LEU A 78 14.01 18.09 10.27
N LEU A 79 14.25 18.78 9.15
CA LEU A 79 14.59 20.20 9.16
C LEU A 79 13.42 21.05 9.64
N LEU A 80 12.19 20.72 9.25
CA LEU A 80 10.99 21.43 9.72
C LEU A 80 10.83 21.27 11.23
N ILE A 81 11.01 20.05 11.76
CA ILE A 81 11.00 19.80 13.20
C ILE A 81 12.10 20.61 13.90
N ARG A 82 13.35 20.58 13.37
CA ARG A 82 14.46 21.39 13.90
C ARG A 82 14.10 22.87 13.92
N ASP A 83 13.49 23.38 12.86
CA ASP A 83 13.16 24.78 12.72
C ASP A 83 12.04 25.21 13.67
N VAL A 84 10.99 24.41 13.82
CA VAL A 84 9.92 24.65 14.81
C VAL A 84 10.48 24.64 16.24
N LEU A 85 11.28 23.63 16.59
CA LEU A 85 11.93 23.56 17.91
C LEU A 85 12.87 24.75 18.13
N GLY A 86 13.62 25.15 17.11
CA GLY A 86 14.51 26.31 17.15
C GLY A 86 13.76 27.62 17.39
N ILE A 87 12.60 27.81 16.74
CA ILE A 87 11.73 28.98 16.94
C ILE A 87 11.14 29.00 18.36
N LEU A 88 10.62 27.86 18.84
CA LEU A 88 10.08 27.75 20.19
C LEU A 88 11.16 28.04 21.25
N LEU A 89 12.36 27.48 21.07
CA LEU A 89 13.49 27.76 21.95
C LEU A 89 13.98 29.21 21.85
N PHE A 90 13.87 29.85 20.69
CA PHE A 90 14.25 31.27 20.54
C PHE A 90 13.40 32.18 21.44
N GLY A 91 12.14 31.81 21.68
CA GLY A 91 11.24 32.49 22.62
C GLY A 91 11.69 32.40 24.09
N VAL A 92 12.43 31.34 24.45
CA VAL A 92 12.94 31.11 25.82
C VAL A 92 14.39 31.60 25.96
N SER A 93 15.25 31.29 25.00
CA SER A 93 16.64 31.69 24.92
C SER A 93 17.04 31.95 23.48
N ARG A 94 17.25 33.23 23.15
CA ARG A 94 17.67 33.66 21.81
C ARG A 94 18.96 32.98 21.35
N GLN A 95 19.91 32.79 22.27
CA GLN A 95 21.18 32.12 21.97
C GLN A 95 20.96 30.65 21.61
N ALA A 96 20.19 29.92 22.42
CA ALA A 96 19.92 28.50 22.20
C ALA A 96 19.10 28.27 20.92
N GLY A 97 18.03 29.05 20.70
CA GLY A 97 17.22 28.98 19.49
C GLY A 97 18.03 29.28 18.24
N ARG A 98 18.86 30.35 18.25
CA ARG A 98 19.74 30.67 17.11
C ARG A 98 20.75 29.55 16.86
N ALA A 99 21.36 28.99 17.91
CA ALA A 99 22.30 27.89 17.77
C ALA A 99 21.66 26.70 17.06
N LEU A 100 20.46 26.26 17.49
CA LEU A 100 19.75 25.14 16.86
C LEU A 100 19.39 25.40 15.40
N LEU A 101 18.98 26.63 15.06
CA LEU A 101 18.54 27.01 13.72
C LEU A 101 19.66 27.12 12.68
N VAL A 102 20.91 27.38 13.08
CA VAL A 102 22.02 27.65 12.14
C VAL A 102 23.16 26.63 12.21
N GLN A 103 23.07 25.63 13.09
CA GLN A 103 24.13 24.64 13.28
C GLN A 103 24.25 23.69 12.07
N ALA A 104 25.20 24.00 11.18
CA ALA A 104 25.44 23.20 9.96
C ALA A 104 25.77 21.72 10.25
N ARG A 105 26.51 21.43 11.33
CA ARG A 105 26.82 20.05 11.74
C ARG A 105 25.57 19.22 12.00
N LEU A 106 24.59 19.79 12.71
CA LEU A 106 23.31 19.12 12.94
C LEU A 106 22.58 18.90 11.62
N GLY A 107 22.58 19.89 10.72
CA GLY A 107 22.04 19.74 9.37
C GLY A 107 22.63 18.54 8.63
N ILE A 108 23.97 18.41 8.62
CA ILE A 108 24.68 17.27 8.01
C ILE A 108 24.26 15.95 8.66
N THR A 109 24.19 15.89 9.99
CA THR A 109 23.71 14.69 10.71
C THR A 109 22.29 14.30 10.29
N LEU A 110 21.37 15.26 10.19
CA LEU A 110 20.00 15.01 9.71
C LEU A 110 19.98 14.54 8.25
N GLY A 111 20.87 15.06 7.41
CA GLY A 111 21.05 14.62 6.01
C GLY A 111 21.50 13.16 5.92
N VAL A 112 22.54 12.79 6.67
CA VAL A 112 23.04 11.40 6.74
C VAL A 112 21.97 10.46 7.30
N LEU A 113 21.30 10.85 8.38
CA LEU A 113 20.20 10.07 8.96
C LEU A 113 19.06 9.87 7.96
N SER A 114 18.65 10.92 7.24
CA SER A 114 17.59 10.84 6.22
C SER A 114 17.97 9.90 5.08
N ALA A 115 19.22 9.96 4.61
CA ALA A 115 19.72 9.08 3.56
C ALA A 115 19.75 7.61 4.01
N GLY A 116 20.19 7.35 5.24
CA GLY A 116 20.21 6.01 5.84
C GLY A 116 18.81 5.44 6.05
N LEU A 117 17.90 6.23 6.62
CA LEU A 117 16.49 5.85 6.80
C LEU A 117 15.80 5.62 5.44
N SER A 118 16.05 6.47 4.45
CA SER A 118 15.48 6.26 3.12
C SER A 118 16.00 4.98 2.47
N ALA A 119 17.29 4.65 2.63
CA ALA A 119 17.85 3.41 2.10
C ALA A 119 17.22 2.18 2.77
N LEU A 120 17.11 2.21 4.09
CA LEU A 120 16.38 1.19 4.85
C LEU A 120 14.93 1.08 4.37
N GLY A 121 14.26 2.21 4.13
CA GLY A 121 12.87 2.23 3.72
C GLY A 121 12.64 1.69 2.30
N VAL A 122 13.55 1.96 1.36
CA VAL A 122 13.53 1.36 0.02
C VAL A 122 13.78 -0.14 0.09
N TRP A 123 14.75 -0.58 0.90
CA TRP A 123 14.98 -2.01 1.12
C TRP A 123 13.75 -2.71 1.72
N GLN A 124 13.10 -2.09 2.71
CA GLN A 124 11.85 -2.60 3.30
C GLN A 124 10.69 -2.63 2.30
N ALA A 125 10.66 -1.72 1.33
CA ALA A 125 9.64 -1.66 0.31
C ALA A 125 9.74 -2.80 -0.71
N VAL A 126 10.95 -3.20 -1.10
CA VAL A 126 11.18 -4.18 -2.18
C VAL A 126 11.44 -5.60 -1.69
N ARG A 127 11.71 -5.79 -0.39
CA ARG A 127 11.92 -7.13 0.15
C ARG A 127 10.65 -7.96 0.04
N VAL A 128 10.80 -9.28 -0.02
CA VAL A 128 9.65 -10.19 0.02
C VAL A 128 8.99 -10.09 1.41
N PRO A 129 7.68 -9.80 1.49
CA PRO A 129 6.95 -9.62 2.74
C PRO A 129 7.02 -10.85 3.66
N GLN A 130 7.05 -10.60 4.96
CA GLN A 130 6.97 -11.66 5.96
C GLN A 130 5.52 -12.07 6.18
N VAL A 131 5.31 -13.28 6.69
CA VAL A 131 3.98 -13.74 7.07
C VAL A 131 3.58 -13.07 8.39
N LYS A 132 2.34 -12.59 8.45
CA LYS A 132 1.72 -12.05 9.64
C LYS A 132 0.41 -12.80 9.88
N THR A 133 0.39 -13.63 10.92
CA THR A 133 -0.81 -14.35 11.33
C THR A 133 -1.67 -13.48 12.23
N VAL A 134 -2.96 -13.40 11.92
CA VAL A 134 -3.98 -12.71 12.73
C VAL A 134 -5.15 -13.65 12.94
N GLU A 135 -5.60 -13.74 14.19
CA GLU A 135 -6.80 -14.49 14.53
C GLU A 135 -7.98 -13.53 14.63
N ILE A 136 -9.08 -13.83 13.93
CA ILE A 136 -10.26 -12.96 13.90
C ILE A 136 -11.46 -13.76 14.39
N VAL A 137 -11.99 -13.37 15.54
CA VAL A 137 -13.23 -13.90 16.09
C VAL A 137 -14.41 -13.24 15.39
N LEU A 138 -15.25 -14.06 14.78
CA LEU A 138 -16.48 -13.64 14.11
C LEU A 138 -17.69 -14.20 14.88
N PRO A 139 -18.55 -13.33 15.48
CA PRO A 139 -19.62 -13.78 16.39
C PRO A 139 -20.62 -14.78 15.78
N ARG A 140 -20.82 -14.75 14.46
CA ARG A 140 -21.77 -15.62 13.75
C ARG A 140 -21.09 -16.75 12.99
N LEU A 141 -19.79 -16.99 13.21
CA LEU A 141 -19.05 -18.02 12.49
C LEU A 141 -19.50 -19.42 12.95
N PRO A 142 -19.94 -20.30 12.03
CA PRO A 142 -20.22 -21.69 12.37
C PRO A 142 -18.96 -22.39 12.88
N ALA A 143 -19.11 -23.27 13.87
CA ALA A 143 -17.99 -24.06 14.43
C ALA A 143 -17.20 -24.85 13.37
N ALA A 144 -17.82 -25.22 12.25
CA ALA A 144 -17.16 -25.85 11.11
C ALA A 144 -16.00 -25.00 10.55
N PHE A 145 -16.08 -23.68 10.61
CA PHE A 145 -15.06 -22.76 10.13
C PHE A 145 -14.07 -22.32 11.23
N ASP A 146 -14.15 -22.86 12.45
CA ASP A 146 -13.15 -22.56 13.46
C ASP A 146 -11.78 -23.10 13.04
N GLY A 147 -10.78 -22.21 12.99
CA GLY A 147 -9.45 -22.52 12.50
C GLY A 147 -9.31 -22.45 10.96
N PHE A 148 -10.35 -22.06 10.22
CA PHE A 148 -10.29 -21.89 8.77
C PHE A 148 -9.25 -20.81 8.38
N ARG A 149 -8.36 -21.13 7.43
CA ARG A 149 -7.19 -20.31 7.11
C ARG A 149 -7.34 -19.62 5.77
N LEU A 150 -7.37 -18.29 5.78
CA LEU A 150 -7.27 -17.46 4.59
C LEU A 150 -5.87 -16.88 4.48
N VAL A 151 -5.34 -16.80 3.26
CA VAL A 151 -4.19 -15.94 2.97
C VAL A 151 -4.66 -14.76 2.14
N GLN A 152 -4.51 -13.56 2.70
CA GLN A 152 -4.75 -12.30 2.00
C GLN A 152 -3.42 -11.81 1.41
N LEU A 153 -3.42 -11.65 0.10
CA LEU A 153 -2.45 -10.84 -0.64
C LEU A 153 -3.13 -9.56 -1.08
N THR A 154 -2.40 -8.46 -1.19
CA THR A 154 -2.97 -7.21 -1.69
C THR A 154 -1.87 -6.25 -2.05
N ASP A 155 -2.15 -5.27 -2.91
CA ASP A 155 -1.19 -4.26 -3.28
C ASP A 155 0.13 -4.89 -3.77
N LEU A 156 0.01 -5.91 -4.62
CA LEU A 156 1.16 -6.66 -5.15
C LEU A 156 1.99 -5.78 -6.09
N HIS A 157 1.34 -4.90 -6.84
CA HIS A 157 1.97 -3.93 -7.74
C HIS A 157 3.06 -4.55 -8.62
N ALA A 158 2.72 -5.62 -9.35
CA ALA A 158 3.60 -6.21 -10.33
C ALA A 158 4.07 -5.12 -11.32
N SER A 159 5.37 -4.87 -11.35
CA SER A 159 5.95 -3.66 -11.94
C SER A 159 7.40 -3.88 -12.32
N ARG A 160 8.05 -2.86 -12.90
CA ARG A 160 9.50 -2.84 -13.11
C ARG A 160 10.33 -2.97 -11.82
N LEU A 161 9.71 -2.75 -10.67
CA LEU A 161 10.34 -2.90 -9.36
C LEU A 161 10.07 -4.29 -8.75
N LEU A 162 8.85 -4.81 -8.91
CA LEU A 162 8.38 -6.07 -8.32
C LEU A 162 8.04 -7.07 -9.44
N GLN A 163 9.07 -7.74 -9.95
CA GLN A 163 9.00 -8.61 -11.12
C GLN A 163 8.77 -10.09 -10.75
N ALA A 164 8.73 -10.96 -11.76
CA ALA A 164 8.47 -12.40 -11.61
C ALA A 164 9.23 -13.10 -10.47
N PRO A 165 10.54 -12.88 -10.22
CA PRO A 165 11.24 -13.54 -9.11
C PRO A 165 10.71 -13.15 -7.73
N TRP A 166 10.34 -11.88 -7.56
CA TRP A 166 9.72 -11.40 -6.32
C TRP A 166 8.32 -11.99 -6.15
N MET A 167 7.52 -11.99 -7.23
CA MET A 167 6.18 -12.57 -7.23
C MET A 167 6.21 -14.06 -6.90
N GLN A 168 7.15 -14.81 -7.50
CA GLN A 168 7.36 -16.22 -7.22
C GLN A 168 7.70 -16.47 -5.74
N ALA A 169 8.52 -15.62 -5.13
CA ALA A 169 8.84 -15.74 -3.72
C ALA A 169 7.63 -15.48 -2.80
N VAL A 170 6.78 -14.51 -3.15
CA VAL A 170 5.50 -14.25 -2.46
C VAL A 170 4.57 -15.46 -2.56
N VAL A 171 4.36 -15.98 -3.77
CA VAL A 171 3.51 -17.16 -4.02
C VAL A 171 4.04 -18.38 -3.27
N THR A 172 5.37 -18.58 -3.26
CA THR A 172 5.99 -19.69 -2.53
C THR A 172 5.72 -19.59 -1.03
N ARG A 173 5.85 -18.40 -0.44
CA ARG A 173 5.54 -18.17 0.99
C ARG A 173 4.05 -18.35 1.29
N ALA A 174 3.17 -17.83 0.45
CA ALA A 174 1.72 -17.99 0.60
C ALA A 174 1.31 -19.47 0.56
N ASN A 175 1.82 -20.24 -0.41
CA ASN A 175 1.53 -21.67 -0.52
C ASN A 175 2.09 -22.49 0.64
N ALA A 176 3.22 -22.09 1.23
CA ALA A 176 3.81 -22.79 2.38
C ALA A 176 2.89 -22.77 3.62
N LEU A 177 1.96 -21.81 3.68
CA LEU A 177 0.95 -21.70 4.74
C LEU A 177 -0.19 -22.71 4.60
N ARG A 178 -0.29 -23.38 3.44
CA ARG A 178 -1.35 -24.33 3.07
C ARG A 178 -2.75 -23.75 3.38
N PRO A 179 -3.11 -22.59 2.79
CA PRO A 179 -4.38 -21.95 3.08
C PRO A 179 -5.57 -22.78 2.57
N ASP A 180 -6.70 -22.65 3.26
CA ASP A 180 -7.98 -23.13 2.75
C ASP A 180 -8.45 -22.24 1.59
N LEU A 181 -8.21 -20.94 1.67
CA LEU A 181 -8.64 -19.93 0.69
C LEU A 181 -7.54 -18.88 0.48
N VAL A 182 -7.30 -18.46 -0.75
CA VAL A 182 -6.47 -17.28 -1.04
C VAL A 182 -7.36 -16.17 -1.57
N VAL A 183 -7.17 -14.96 -1.06
CA VAL A 183 -7.86 -13.76 -1.52
C VAL A 183 -6.86 -12.67 -1.91
N ILE A 184 -7.13 -11.97 -3.01
CA ILE A 184 -6.33 -10.84 -3.47
C ILE A 184 -7.18 -9.57 -3.46
N THR A 185 -6.94 -8.66 -2.50
CA THR A 185 -7.82 -7.49 -2.29
C THR A 185 -7.44 -6.25 -3.11
N GLY A 186 -7.05 -6.45 -4.38
CA GLY A 186 -6.79 -5.37 -5.33
C GLY A 186 -5.33 -4.94 -5.48
N ASP A 187 -5.10 -4.04 -6.45
CA ASP A 187 -3.81 -3.48 -6.87
C ASP A 187 -2.78 -4.57 -7.18
N LEU A 188 -3.11 -5.42 -8.14
CA LEU A 188 -2.27 -6.53 -8.56
C LEU A 188 -1.10 -6.04 -9.40
N THR A 189 -1.31 -5.03 -10.25
CA THR A 189 -0.38 -4.68 -11.32
C THR A 189 -0.24 -3.18 -11.57
N ASP A 190 0.99 -2.76 -11.92
CA ASP A 190 1.30 -1.42 -12.42
C ASP A 190 1.87 -1.54 -13.85
N GLY A 191 0.98 -1.62 -14.84
CA GLY A 191 1.33 -1.68 -16.25
C GLY A 191 0.29 -2.43 -17.07
N SER A 192 0.43 -2.40 -18.40
CA SER A 192 -0.46 -3.15 -19.30
C SER A 192 -0.29 -4.67 -19.11
N PRO A 193 -1.33 -5.47 -19.43
CA PRO A 193 -1.23 -6.93 -19.45
C PRO A 193 -0.03 -7.46 -20.22
N GLN A 194 0.27 -6.87 -21.38
CA GLN A 194 1.38 -7.27 -22.23
C GLN A 194 2.73 -7.00 -21.56
N ALA A 195 2.88 -5.84 -20.90
CA ALA A 195 4.13 -5.45 -20.26
C ALA A 195 4.41 -6.21 -18.95
N ARG A 196 3.37 -6.74 -18.31
CA ARG A 196 3.44 -7.41 -16.99
C ARG A 196 3.13 -8.90 -17.02
N ALA A 197 2.82 -9.49 -18.18
CA ALA A 197 2.41 -10.88 -18.30
C ALA A 197 3.37 -11.87 -17.60
N ASP A 198 4.68 -11.68 -17.77
CA ASP A 198 5.68 -12.55 -17.13
C ASP A 198 5.81 -12.26 -15.63
N ASP A 199 5.65 -11.01 -15.21
CA ASP A 199 5.77 -10.61 -13.81
C ASP A 199 4.69 -11.23 -12.92
N ILE A 200 3.48 -11.37 -13.45
CA ILE A 200 2.33 -11.94 -12.73
C ILE A 200 2.14 -13.43 -12.96
N ARG A 201 2.79 -14.02 -13.97
CA ARG A 201 2.67 -15.45 -14.30
C ARG A 201 2.79 -16.37 -13.07
N PRO A 202 3.69 -16.11 -12.09
CA PRO A 202 3.77 -16.93 -10.88
C PRO A 202 2.47 -17.05 -10.08
N LEU A 203 1.52 -16.11 -10.20
CA LEU A 203 0.22 -16.18 -9.51
C LEU A 203 -0.58 -17.43 -9.90
N GLN A 204 -0.38 -18.00 -11.09
CA GLN A 204 -0.97 -19.30 -11.49
C GLN A 204 -0.62 -20.45 -10.53
N ALA A 205 0.50 -20.33 -9.82
CA ALA A 205 0.95 -21.36 -8.91
C ALA A 205 0.35 -21.24 -7.51
N LEU A 206 -0.50 -20.24 -7.23
CA LEU A 206 -1.22 -20.14 -5.96
C LEU A 206 -2.13 -21.37 -5.76
N LYS A 207 -2.10 -21.93 -4.56
CA LYS A 207 -2.85 -23.14 -4.19
C LYS A 207 -3.63 -22.89 -2.91
N ALA A 208 -4.94 -23.06 -3.01
CA ALA A 208 -5.85 -23.10 -1.88
C ALA A 208 -6.92 -24.16 -2.12
N ARG A 209 -7.41 -24.77 -1.04
CA ARG A 209 -8.43 -25.83 -1.10
C ARG A 209 -9.72 -25.38 -1.80
N TYR A 210 -10.13 -24.15 -1.56
CA TYR A 210 -11.37 -23.55 -2.06
C TYR A 210 -11.15 -22.57 -3.21
N GLY A 211 -9.92 -22.44 -3.71
CA GLY A 211 -9.57 -21.57 -4.84
C GLY A 211 -8.94 -20.24 -4.45
N VAL A 212 -8.74 -19.41 -5.47
CA VAL A 212 -8.09 -18.11 -5.39
C VAL A 212 -9.06 -17.06 -5.93
N PHE A 213 -9.47 -16.13 -5.08
CA PHE A 213 -10.41 -15.06 -5.44
C PHE A 213 -9.72 -13.71 -5.42
N ALA A 214 -10.18 -12.79 -6.25
CA ALA A 214 -9.60 -11.46 -6.34
C ALA A 214 -10.66 -10.40 -6.63
N ILE A 215 -10.33 -9.16 -6.30
CA ILE A 215 -11.08 -7.96 -6.71
C ILE A 215 -10.12 -6.98 -7.37
N PRO A 216 -10.59 -6.02 -8.19
CA PRO A 216 -9.75 -4.94 -8.66
C PRO A 216 -9.45 -3.95 -7.54
N GLY A 217 -8.26 -3.36 -7.57
CA GLY A 217 -7.97 -2.11 -6.87
C GLY A 217 -8.07 -0.92 -7.82
N ASN A 218 -7.60 0.24 -7.39
CA ASN A 218 -7.64 1.43 -8.23
C ASN A 218 -6.61 1.41 -9.36
N HIS A 219 -5.50 0.68 -9.22
CA HIS A 219 -4.45 0.62 -10.25
C HIS A 219 -4.88 -0.13 -11.51
N GLU A 220 -5.74 -1.13 -11.37
CA GLU A 220 -6.33 -1.80 -12.54
C GLU A 220 -7.10 -0.80 -13.41
N TYR A 221 -7.88 0.12 -12.81
CA TYR A 221 -8.61 1.18 -13.54
C TYR A 221 -7.69 2.23 -14.18
N TYR A 222 -6.57 2.57 -13.55
CA TYR A 222 -5.67 3.60 -14.07
C TYR A 222 -4.89 3.19 -15.30
N ILE A 223 -4.74 1.88 -15.55
CA ILE A 223 -3.91 1.37 -16.64
C ILE A 223 -4.74 0.71 -17.73
N ASP A 224 -5.43 -0.40 -17.43
CA ASP A 224 -6.13 -1.19 -18.47
C ASP A 224 -7.09 -2.25 -17.89
N TYR A 225 -8.06 -1.80 -17.08
CA TYR A 225 -8.96 -2.69 -16.32
C TYR A 225 -9.61 -3.77 -17.18
N LEU A 226 -10.18 -3.40 -18.33
CA LEU A 226 -10.93 -4.33 -19.18
C LEU A 226 -10.05 -5.43 -19.79
N ASN A 227 -8.81 -5.12 -20.18
CA ASN A 227 -7.89 -6.13 -20.70
C ASN A 227 -7.23 -6.97 -19.59
N TRP A 228 -7.20 -6.45 -18.35
CA TRP A 228 -6.71 -7.17 -17.19
C TRP A 228 -7.64 -8.31 -16.75
N LEU A 229 -8.97 -8.11 -16.79
CA LEU A 229 -9.94 -9.13 -16.38
C LEU A 229 -9.72 -10.52 -17.03
N PRO A 230 -9.65 -10.66 -18.37
CA PRO A 230 -9.40 -11.95 -18.99
C PRO A 230 -7.97 -12.47 -18.75
N ALA A 231 -7.00 -11.60 -18.44
CA ALA A 231 -5.67 -12.04 -18.07
C ALA A 231 -5.65 -12.68 -16.68
N PHE A 232 -6.36 -12.11 -15.71
CA PHE A 232 -6.51 -12.69 -14.37
C PHE A 232 -7.27 -14.02 -14.40
N ASP A 233 -8.32 -14.13 -15.20
CA ASP A 233 -9.05 -15.38 -15.38
C ASP A 233 -8.14 -16.51 -15.92
N ARG A 234 -7.29 -16.22 -16.92
CA ARG A 234 -6.26 -17.17 -17.42
C ARG A 234 -5.21 -17.56 -16.39
N LEU A 235 -5.06 -16.79 -15.31
CA LEU A 235 -4.20 -17.15 -14.19
C LEU A 235 -4.91 -18.01 -13.13
N GLY A 236 -6.21 -18.30 -13.31
CA GLY A 236 -7.03 -19.01 -12.33
C GLY A 236 -7.48 -18.13 -11.16
N LEU A 237 -7.49 -16.80 -11.34
CA LEU A 237 -7.98 -15.86 -10.33
C LEU A 237 -9.47 -15.59 -10.56
N HIS A 238 -10.32 -16.01 -9.63
CA HIS A 238 -11.75 -15.79 -9.70
C HIS A 238 -12.08 -14.34 -9.28
N MET A 239 -12.28 -13.48 -10.27
CA MET A 239 -12.61 -12.07 -10.04
C MET A 239 -14.04 -11.92 -9.51
N LEU A 240 -14.20 -11.29 -8.35
CA LEU A 240 -15.50 -10.94 -7.76
C LEU A 240 -15.80 -9.46 -8.06
N LEU A 241 -16.69 -9.21 -9.00
CA LEU A 241 -17.07 -7.87 -9.47
C LEU A 241 -18.51 -7.56 -9.05
N ASN A 242 -18.69 -7.00 -7.85
CA ASN A 242 -20.00 -6.81 -7.20
C ASN A 242 -20.84 -8.11 -7.19
N GLN A 243 -20.19 -9.20 -6.79
CA GLN A 243 -20.78 -10.53 -6.72
C GLN A 243 -20.15 -11.32 -5.57
N HIS A 244 -20.70 -12.49 -5.26
CA HIS A 244 -20.16 -13.38 -4.25
C HIS A 244 -19.93 -14.80 -4.78
N ALA A 245 -19.11 -15.53 -4.04
CA ALA A 245 -18.98 -16.98 -4.13
C ALA A 245 -19.35 -17.61 -2.79
N LEU A 246 -19.93 -18.81 -2.84
CA LEU A 246 -20.21 -19.61 -1.66
C LEU A 246 -19.06 -20.59 -1.39
N ILE A 247 -18.49 -20.51 -0.20
CA ILE A 247 -17.47 -21.42 0.28
C ILE A 247 -18.14 -22.44 1.18
N THR A 248 -18.26 -23.69 0.73
CA THR A 248 -18.87 -24.77 1.53
C THR A 248 -17.80 -25.59 2.24
N HIS A 249 -17.77 -25.53 3.58
CA HIS A 249 -16.85 -26.28 4.42
C HIS A 249 -17.61 -27.11 5.45
N GLN A 250 -17.44 -28.43 5.40
CA GLN A 250 -18.12 -29.39 6.30
C GLN A 250 -19.66 -29.20 6.36
N GLY A 251 -20.29 -28.94 5.22
CA GLY A 251 -21.74 -28.75 5.11
C GLY A 251 -22.25 -27.40 5.62
N ARG A 252 -21.37 -26.46 5.97
CA ARG A 252 -21.71 -25.08 6.30
C ARG A 252 -21.19 -24.14 5.21
N GLU A 253 -21.90 -23.05 5.00
CA GLU A 253 -21.59 -22.06 3.96
C GLU A 253 -21.03 -20.79 4.58
N LEU A 254 -20.11 -20.16 3.84
CA LEU A 254 -19.56 -18.84 4.09
C LEU A 254 -19.64 -18.05 2.77
N VAL A 255 -20.12 -16.81 2.86
CA VAL A 255 -20.24 -15.93 1.71
C VAL A 255 -18.95 -15.14 1.57
N LEU A 256 -18.27 -15.31 0.43
CA LEU A 256 -17.14 -14.48 0.04
C LEU A 256 -17.61 -13.49 -1.02
N ALA A 257 -17.89 -12.26 -0.62
CA ALA A 257 -18.32 -11.18 -1.50
C ALA A 257 -17.13 -10.33 -1.95
N GLY A 258 -17.19 -9.77 -3.14
CA GLY A 258 -16.21 -8.80 -3.62
C GLY A 258 -16.87 -7.69 -4.42
N ILE A 259 -16.37 -6.47 -4.23
CA ILE A 259 -16.85 -5.26 -4.91
C ILE A 259 -15.76 -4.64 -5.78
N THR A 260 -16.18 -3.81 -6.74
CA THR A 260 -15.27 -3.00 -7.56
C THR A 260 -14.67 -1.82 -6.78
N ASP A 261 -13.87 -0.96 -7.42
CA ASP A 261 -13.27 0.23 -6.78
C ASP A 261 -13.93 1.54 -7.23
N LYS A 262 -13.95 2.56 -6.35
CA LYS A 262 -14.46 3.91 -6.67
C LYS A 262 -13.71 4.57 -7.84
N ALA A 263 -12.49 4.14 -8.13
CA ALA A 263 -11.72 4.56 -9.30
C ALA A 263 -12.39 4.22 -10.64
N ALA A 264 -13.43 3.38 -10.66
CA ALA A 264 -14.27 3.13 -11.83
C ALA A 264 -15.03 4.37 -12.32
N LEU A 265 -15.30 5.36 -11.44
CA LEU A 265 -16.18 6.50 -11.75
C LEU A 265 -15.80 7.28 -13.02
N PRO A 266 -14.54 7.71 -13.22
CA PRO A 266 -14.17 8.50 -14.40
C PRO A 266 -14.20 7.69 -15.70
N PHE A 267 -14.29 6.37 -15.61
CA PHE A 267 -14.32 5.44 -16.74
C PHE A 267 -15.74 4.93 -17.05
N GLU A 268 -16.76 5.41 -16.32
CA GLU A 268 -18.16 5.00 -16.45
C GLU A 268 -18.34 3.47 -16.31
N LEU A 269 -17.50 2.84 -15.49
CA LEU A 269 -17.54 1.42 -15.18
C LEU A 269 -18.33 1.17 -13.87
N PRO A 270 -18.80 -0.07 -13.63
CA PRO A 270 -19.57 -0.40 -12.42
C PRO A 270 -18.86 0.02 -11.12
N LEU A 271 -19.54 0.87 -10.35
CA LEU A 271 -19.10 1.35 -9.05
C LEU A 271 -19.24 0.26 -7.98
N PRO A 272 -18.53 0.37 -6.83
CA PRO A 272 -18.65 -0.61 -5.76
C PRO A 272 -20.09 -0.70 -5.25
N ASP A 273 -20.65 -1.91 -5.24
CA ASP A 273 -22.02 -2.16 -4.80
C ASP A 273 -22.08 -3.45 -3.96
N VAL A 274 -22.15 -3.26 -2.63
CA VAL A 274 -22.24 -4.36 -1.67
C VAL A 274 -23.62 -5.02 -1.69
N ALA A 275 -24.68 -4.26 -1.98
CA ALA A 275 -26.03 -4.83 -2.02
C ALA A 275 -26.16 -5.79 -3.21
N ALA A 276 -25.65 -5.40 -4.38
CA ALA A 276 -25.55 -6.28 -5.55
C ALA A 276 -24.64 -7.49 -5.26
N ALA A 277 -23.50 -7.29 -4.58
CA ALA A 277 -22.60 -8.39 -4.24
C ALA A 277 -23.25 -9.45 -3.34
N LEU A 278 -24.21 -9.07 -2.51
CA LEU A 278 -24.91 -9.95 -1.58
C LEU A 278 -26.30 -10.41 -2.08
N GLU A 279 -26.70 -10.02 -3.30
CA GLU A 279 -27.97 -10.44 -3.87
C GLU A 279 -28.05 -11.96 -3.99
N GLY A 280 -29.07 -12.57 -3.38
CA GLY A 280 -29.25 -14.03 -3.37
C GLY A 280 -28.32 -14.79 -2.42
N ALA A 281 -27.52 -14.12 -1.60
CA ALA A 281 -26.69 -14.77 -0.59
C ALA A 281 -27.56 -15.48 0.48
N PRO A 282 -27.18 -16.68 0.96
CA PRO A 282 -27.95 -17.40 1.99
C PRO A 282 -28.08 -16.59 3.29
N GLU A 283 -29.31 -16.48 3.79
CA GLU A 283 -29.57 -15.81 5.06
C GLU A 283 -28.81 -16.48 6.22
N GLY A 284 -28.15 -15.67 7.05
CA GLY A 284 -27.45 -16.14 8.25
C GLY A 284 -26.10 -16.80 8.01
N ALA A 285 -25.64 -16.96 6.77
CA ALA A 285 -24.25 -17.32 6.49
C ALA A 285 -23.32 -16.14 6.82
N PRO A 286 -22.13 -16.39 7.41
CA PRO A 286 -21.15 -15.33 7.67
C PRO A 286 -20.65 -14.73 6.35
N VAL A 287 -20.50 -13.41 6.32
CA VAL A 287 -20.10 -12.66 5.13
C VAL A 287 -18.69 -12.08 5.30
N ILE A 288 -17.77 -12.51 4.42
CA ILE A 288 -16.47 -11.88 4.23
C ILE A 288 -16.54 -11.01 2.96
N LEU A 289 -16.36 -9.70 3.11
CA LEU A 289 -16.28 -8.74 2.02
C LEU A 289 -14.82 -8.44 1.66
N LEU A 290 -14.47 -8.65 0.40
CA LEU A 290 -13.27 -8.09 -0.21
C LEU A 290 -13.60 -6.68 -0.73
N SER A 291 -12.97 -5.68 -0.14
CA SER A 291 -13.07 -4.27 -0.58
C SER A 291 -11.69 -3.67 -0.57
N HIS A 292 -11.18 -3.23 -1.73
CA HIS A 292 -9.79 -2.79 -1.84
C HIS A 292 -9.48 -1.63 -0.88
N ARG A 293 -10.37 -0.63 -0.82
CA ARG A 293 -10.26 0.48 0.13
C ARG A 293 -10.99 0.17 1.44
N PRO A 294 -10.49 0.69 2.56
CA PRO A 294 -11.16 0.54 3.86
C PRO A 294 -12.35 1.50 4.07
N VAL A 295 -12.47 2.54 3.23
CA VAL A 295 -13.55 3.54 3.35
C VAL A 295 -14.93 2.93 3.13
N GLY A 296 -15.95 3.48 3.78
CA GLY A 296 -17.33 2.96 3.71
C GLY A 296 -17.59 1.75 4.61
N ALA A 297 -16.64 1.36 5.47
CA ALA A 297 -16.77 0.21 6.36
C ALA A 297 -18.03 0.24 7.26
N VAL A 298 -18.45 1.42 7.73
CA VAL A 298 -19.69 1.56 8.52
C VAL A 298 -20.93 1.21 7.69
N ALA A 299 -20.98 1.65 6.42
CA ALA A 299 -22.08 1.31 5.53
C ALA A 299 -22.07 -0.20 5.19
N ASN A 300 -20.89 -0.77 4.95
CA ASN A 300 -20.74 -2.20 4.68
C ASN A 300 -21.20 -3.05 5.87
N ALA A 301 -20.84 -2.67 7.11
CA ALA A 301 -21.31 -3.33 8.32
C ALA A 301 -22.85 -3.30 8.42
N SER A 302 -23.49 -2.18 8.05
CA SER A 302 -24.96 -2.07 8.08
C SER A 302 -25.68 -2.98 7.07
N LEU A 303 -24.97 -3.46 6.04
CA LEU A 303 -25.46 -4.43 5.06
C LEU A 303 -25.22 -5.89 5.47
N GLY A 304 -24.81 -6.13 6.72
CA GLY A 304 -24.69 -7.47 7.29
C GLY A 304 -23.34 -8.15 7.06
N VAL A 305 -22.31 -7.41 6.63
CA VAL A 305 -20.93 -7.90 6.51
C VAL A 305 -20.34 -8.19 7.90
N ASP A 306 -19.73 -9.37 8.08
CA ASP A 306 -19.07 -9.77 9.35
C ASP A 306 -17.58 -9.43 9.35
N LEU A 307 -16.91 -9.56 8.20
CA LEU A 307 -15.49 -9.27 8.04
C LEU A 307 -15.24 -8.54 6.72
N GLN A 308 -14.60 -7.37 6.77
CA GLN A 308 -14.06 -6.72 5.59
C GLN A 308 -12.54 -6.86 5.54
N LEU A 309 -12.02 -7.25 4.38
CA LEU A 309 -10.59 -7.33 4.08
C LEU A 309 -10.24 -6.24 3.06
N SER A 310 -9.29 -5.37 3.43
CA SER A 310 -8.84 -4.23 2.63
C SER A 310 -7.32 -4.12 2.54
N GLY A 311 -6.85 -3.43 1.50
CA GLY A 311 -5.47 -3.02 1.27
C GLY A 311 -5.39 -1.50 1.10
N HIS A 312 -4.83 -1.03 -0.04
CA HIS A 312 -4.83 0.36 -0.53
C HIS A 312 -3.94 1.34 0.23
N THR A 313 -3.96 1.27 1.57
CA THR A 313 -3.31 2.29 2.42
C THR A 313 -1.80 2.11 2.51
N HIS A 314 -1.31 0.89 2.24
CA HIS A 314 0.05 0.46 2.50
C HIS A 314 0.53 0.71 3.94
N GLY A 315 -0.37 0.76 4.91
CA GLY A 315 -0.06 1.17 6.29
C GLY A 315 0.33 2.64 6.44
N GLY A 316 0.09 3.46 5.42
CA GLY A 316 0.52 4.86 5.32
C GLY A 316 2.02 5.04 5.10
N GLN A 317 2.72 3.98 4.66
CA GLN A 317 4.13 3.93 4.23
C GLN A 317 5.19 4.27 5.30
N ILE A 318 5.06 5.40 6.00
CA ILE A 318 6.02 5.91 6.98
C ILE A 318 5.28 6.22 8.29
N LEU A 319 5.76 5.64 9.40
CA LEU A 319 5.28 5.96 10.75
C LEU A 319 5.47 7.46 11.07
N GLY A 320 4.43 8.09 11.60
CA GLY A 320 4.32 9.56 11.72
C GLY A 320 3.45 10.13 10.59
N PRO A 321 3.97 10.36 9.37
CA PRO A 321 3.20 10.86 8.23
C PRO A 321 1.95 10.04 7.85
N HIS A 322 1.90 8.74 8.19
CA HIS A 322 0.73 7.88 8.00
C HIS A 322 -0.60 8.45 8.53
N LEU A 323 -0.58 9.40 9.47
CA LEU A 323 -1.79 10.06 9.99
C LEU A 323 -2.57 10.79 8.88
N LEU A 324 -1.89 11.29 7.85
CA LEU A 324 -2.55 11.89 6.69
C LEU A 324 -3.32 10.84 5.88
N ALA A 325 -2.70 9.67 5.67
CA ALA A 325 -3.35 8.54 5.01
C ALA A 325 -4.53 8.03 5.84
N GLN A 326 -4.37 7.96 7.16
CA GLN A 326 -5.42 7.57 8.09
C GLN A 326 -6.63 8.51 8.00
N TRP A 327 -6.40 9.83 8.01
CA TRP A 327 -7.46 10.82 7.86
C TRP A 327 -8.19 10.69 6.51
N ALA A 328 -7.44 10.49 5.42
CA ALA A 328 -8.02 10.31 4.09
C ALA A 328 -8.82 8.99 3.92
N ASN A 329 -8.66 8.04 4.85
CA ASN A 329 -9.28 6.72 4.82
C ASN A 329 -10.23 6.50 6.02
N GLU A 330 -10.95 7.55 6.43
CA GLU A 330 -11.97 7.50 7.49
C GLU A 330 -11.44 7.02 8.87
N GLY A 331 -10.16 7.22 9.15
CA GLY A 331 -9.53 6.76 10.38
C GLY A 331 -8.87 5.38 10.28
N PHE A 332 -9.02 4.68 9.15
CA PHE A 332 -8.49 3.33 8.93
C PHE A 332 -7.19 3.36 8.13
N VAL A 333 -6.16 2.67 8.62
CA VAL A 333 -4.85 2.68 7.95
C VAL A 333 -4.09 1.37 8.03
N SER A 334 -4.16 0.63 9.15
CA SER A 334 -3.30 -0.54 9.37
C SER A 334 -3.82 -1.38 10.52
N GLY A 335 -4.03 -2.67 10.27
CA GLY A 335 -4.38 -3.66 11.30
C GLY A 335 -5.87 -3.94 11.41
N LEU A 336 -6.26 -4.53 12.54
CA LEU A 336 -7.63 -4.97 12.82
C LEU A 336 -8.41 -3.87 13.56
N TYR A 337 -9.63 -3.64 13.11
CA TYR A 337 -10.58 -2.68 13.66
C TYR A 337 -11.92 -3.36 13.93
N GLU A 338 -12.68 -2.79 14.85
CA GLU A 338 -14.10 -3.12 15.07
C GLU A 338 -14.94 -1.94 14.58
N VAL A 339 -15.90 -2.22 13.70
CA VAL A 339 -16.70 -1.19 13.02
C VAL A 339 -18.15 -1.64 13.06
N ALA A 340 -18.94 -1.06 13.97
CA ALA A 340 -20.37 -1.35 14.09
C ALA A 340 -20.73 -2.86 14.15
N GLY A 341 -19.92 -3.65 14.88
CA GLY A 341 -20.10 -5.10 15.01
C GLY A 341 -19.39 -5.95 13.93
N MET A 342 -18.94 -5.32 12.83
CA MET A 342 -18.10 -5.94 11.80
C MET A 342 -16.61 -5.87 12.20
N ARG A 343 -15.82 -6.85 11.80
CA ARG A 343 -14.35 -6.79 11.84
C ARG A 343 -13.82 -6.19 10.52
N LEU A 344 -12.93 -5.22 10.59
CA LEU A 344 -12.23 -4.69 9.42
C LEU A 344 -10.73 -4.96 9.57
N TYR A 345 -10.13 -5.64 8.59
CA TYR A 345 -8.69 -5.78 8.51
C TYR A 345 -8.13 -4.96 7.36
N VAL A 346 -7.24 -4.01 7.68
CA VAL A 346 -6.52 -3.21 6.69
C VAL A 346 -5.09 -3.69 6.63
N SER A 347 -4.75 -4.37 5.53
CA SER A 347 -3.41 -4.86 5.31
C SER A 347 -2.45 -3.72 4.97
N ASN A 348 -1.19 -3.87 5.39
CA ASN A 348 -0.13 -2.97 4.94
C ASN A 348 0.29 -3.20 3.49
N GLY A 349 -0.29 -4.17 2.78
CA GLY A 349 0.09 -4.54 1.42
C GLY A 349 1.25 -5.54 1.40
N SER A 350 1.19 -6.48 0.45
CA SER A 350 2.24 -7.46 0.20
C SER A 350 3.40 -6.85 -0.59
N GLY A 351 3.08 -6.03 -1.59
CA GLY A 351 4.02 -5.21 -2.33
C GLY A 351 3.93 -3.74 -1.94
N LEU A 352 4.25 -2.87 -2.89
CA LEU A 352 4.14 -1.43 -2.75
C LEU A 352 4.15 -0.80 -4.14
N TRP A 353 3.34 0.23 -4.34
CA TRP A 353 3.38 1.03 -5.54
C TRP A 353 4.77 1.66 -5.76
N ASN A 354 5.34 1.44 -6.94
CA ASN A 354 6.70 1.86 -7.27
C ASN A 354 6.86 3.38 -7.49
N GLY A 355 5.77 4.16 -7.47
CA GLY A 355 5.82 5.61 -7.46
C GLY A 355 6.50 6.16 -6.21
N PHE A 356 6.20 5.62 -5.03
CA PHE A 356 6.83 6.08 -3.78
C PHE A 356 7.37 4.87 -3.00
N PRO A 357 8.51 4.30 -3.42
CA PRO A 357 8.94 2.99 -2.96
C PRO A 357 9.67 3.04 -1.62
N ILE A 358 9.04 3.57 -0.56
CA ILE A 358 9.63 3.67 0.79
C ILE A 358 8.66 3.16 1.87
N ARG A 359 9.18 2.33 2.79
CA ARG A 359 8.45 1.85 3.97
C ARG A 359 9.27 1.98 5.26
N LEU A 360 8.78 2.72 6.24
CA LEU A 360 9.44 2.87 7.55
C LEU A 360 8.46 2.66 8.70
N GLY A 361 8.73 1.67 9.55
CA GLY A 361 7.85 1.31 10.66
C GLY A 361 6.50 0.68 10.26
N ARG A 362 6.29 0.42 8.96
CA ARG A 362 5.07 -0.14 8.38
C ARG A 362 5.43 -1.29 7.41
N PRO A 363 5.86 -2.44 7.94
CA PRO A 363 6.32 -3.55 7.11
C PRO A 363 5.19 -4.07 6.22
N SER A 364 5.55 -4.49 5.00
CA SER A 364 4.68 -5.27 4.13
C SER A 364 4.44 -6.67 4.71
N GLU A 365 3.33 -7.28 4.30
CA GLU A 365 2.85 -8.52 4.89
C GLU A 365 2.19 -9.45 3.86
N ILE A 366 2.39 -10.75 4.09
CA ILE A 366 1.49 -11.81 3.62
C ILE A 366 0.61 -12.12 4.82
N THR A 367 -0.66 -11.77 4.75
CA THR A 367 -1.53 -11.89 5.93
C THR A 367 -2.19 -13.25 5.94
N GLU A 368 -1.87 -14.02 6.97
CA GLU A 368 -2.59 -15.24 7.29
C GLU A 368 -3.70 -14.92 8.28
N ILE A 369 -4.94 -15.13 7.88
CA ILE A 369 -6.11 -14.89 8.71
C ILE A 369 -6.65 -16.25 9.15
N VAL A 370 -6.69 -16.47 10.46
CA VAL A 370 -7.33 -17.64 11.05
C VAL A 370 -8.67 -17.21 11.61
N LEU A 371 -9.75 -17.72 11.04
CA LEU A 371 -11.09 -17.44 11.57
C LEU A 371 -11.30 -18.22 12.87
N ARG A 372 -11.96 -17.56 13.82
CA ARG A 372 -12.31 -18.15 15.12
C ARG A 372 -13.80 -18.03 15.36
N ALA A 373 -14.41 -19.13 15.78
CA ALA A 373 -15.78 -19.12 16.29
C ALA A 373 -15.79 -18.48 17.69
N PRO A 374 -16.91 -17.89 18.15
CA PRO A 374 -17.02 -17.42 19.52
C PRO A 374 -16.81 -18.57 20.51
N ALA A 375 -16.14 -18.29 21.64
CA ALA A 375 -16.06 -19.26 22.73
C ALA A 375 -17.48 -19.58 23.21
N SER A 376 -17.78 -20.87 23.33
CA SER A 376 -19.05 -21.42 23.82
C SER A 376 -19.30 -21.10 25.28
#